data_AF-A0A0J0XTB3-F1
#
_entry.id   AF-A0A0J0XTB3-F1
#
_cell.length_a   1.000
_cell.length_b   1.000
_cell.length_c   1.000
_cell.angle_alpha   90.00
_cell.angle_beta   90.00
_cell.angle_gamma   90.00
#
_symmetry.space_group_name_H-M   'P 1'
#
loop_
_entity.id
_entity.type
_entity.pdbx_description
1 polymer ?
#
loop_
_entity_poly.entity_id
_entity_poly.type
_entity_poly.pdbx_seq_one_letter_code
_entity_poly.pdbx_strand_id
1 'polypeptide(L)'
;MPTELLAFPPAYTVVGAYRLWNDPTIRAPVVAKLKHATIRGLAVGAAYAIFGWGVMDWVVRRFMVRGRVGERVSVGAGSVALSVDLVLYTHIMWLLPQLSRMLKFFIKKNLRIARGRAYNLTLTSRGKPEEFWSKSYYEEWAQPPQPTREQARAWGARKHREPWVSWMLWWPSQMLIRQYILFPLSPALPLLAPLAIAGMRALGTAEYLHQPYFQGKRMGSDEIWRWIEERKWAYRSFGFCASLLEGIPILGLWFSVSNRIGAAMWAHDLEKRQHLFAHHILQPLAPSQVGIFGSGNGLEITPEVVAAEKRIEAKWSARPAYIPPEIQDDGEDTPAINAGPPPLPPRDAPPAYSEVPASASASARRQPPQLPPRLPPRPKA
;
A
#
# COMPACT_ATOMS: atom_id res chain seq x y z
N MET A 1 -12.10 3.41 4.56
CA MET A 1 -11.95 2.10 3.90
C MET A 1 -12.44 1.07 4.89
N PRO A 2 -13.10 0.00 4.42
CA PRO A 2 -13.53 -1.06 5.31
C PRO A 2 -12.30 -1.79 5.87
N THR A 3 -12.31 -2.06 7.17
CA THR A 3 -11.25 -2.80 7.88
C THR A 3 -11.11 -4.25 7.39
N GLU A 4 -12.09 -4.72 6.60
CA GLU A 4 -12.11 -6.00 5.88
C GLU A 4 -10.83 -6.26 5.06
N LEU A 5 -10.18 -5.21 4.54
CA LEU A 5 -8.93 -5.35 3.78
C LEU A 5 -7.74 -5.84 4.65
N LEU A 6 -7.84 -5.76 5.98
CA LEU A 6 -6.83 -6.35 6.87
C LEU A 6 -6.74 -7.87 6.75
N ALA A 7 -7.83 -8.54 6.35
CA ALA A 7 -7.83 -9.98 6.12
C ALA A 7 -7.00 -10.39 4.88
N PHE A 8 -6.68 -9.46 3.97
CA PHE A 8 -5.83 -9.73 2.82
C PHE A 8 -4.85 -8.57 2.53
N PRO A 9 -3.76 -8.46 3.31
CA PRO A 9 -2.78 -7.38 3.20
C PRO A 9 -2.17 -7.16 1.79
N PRO A 10 -1.98 -8.18 0.94
CA PRO A 10 -1.52 -7.95 -0.44
C PRO A 10 -2.39 -6.98 -1.25
N ALA A 11 -3.70 -6.89 -0.97
CA ALA A 11 -4.61 -5.98 -1.66
C ALA A 11 -4.18 -4.51 -1.57
N TYR A 12 -3.53 -4.09 -0.47
CA TYR A 12 -3.10 -2.70 -0.31
C TYR A 12 -2.12 -2.24 -1.42
N THR A 13 -1.40 -3.15 -2.07
CA THR A 13 -0.57 -2.81 -3.24
C THR A 13 -1.41 -2.34 -4.42
N VAL A 14 -2.53 -3.01 -4.67
CA VAL A 14 -3.51 -2.65 -5.72
C VAL A 14 -4.27 -1.39 -5.34
N VAL A 15 -4.72 -1.27 -4.09
CA VAL A 15 -5.42 -0.06 -3.63
C VAL A 15 -4.50 1.16 -3.73
N GLY A 16 -3.22 1.02 -3.38
CA GLY A 16 -2.22 2.08 -3.52
C GLY A 16 -2.02 2.50 -4.98
N ALA A 17 -1.98 1.52 -5.88
CA ALA A 17 -1.91 1.73 -7.33
C ALA A 17 -3.14 2.47 -7.86
N TYR A 18 -4.34 1.97 -7.55
CA TYR A 18 -5.61 2.59 -7.91
C TYR A 18 -5.70 4.03 -7.42
N ARG A 19 -5.30 4.29 -6.17
CA ARG A 19 -5.33 5.62 -5.59
C ARG A 19 -4.34 6.58 -6.24
N LEU A 20 -3.11 6.15 -6.49
CA LEU A 20 -2.12 6.98 -7.19
C LEU A 20 -2.58 7.31 -8.62
N TRP A 21 -3.29 6.38 -9.27
CA TRP A 21 -3.82 6.60 -10.60
C TRP A 21 -4.97 7.61 -10.61
N ASN A 22 -5.93 7.50 -9.69
CA ASN A 22 -7.18 8.26 -9.73
C ASN A 22 -7.18 9.55 -8.91
N ASP A 23 -6.34 9.68 -7.87
CA ASP A 23 -6.35 10.84 -6.98
C ASP A 23 -5.37 11.93 -7.47
N PRO A 24 -5.85 13.02 -8.10
CA PRO A 24 -4.99 14.08 -8.62
C PRO A 24 -4.27 14.84 -7.51
N THR A 25 -4.84 14.88 -6.28
CA THR A 25 -4.26 15.60 -5.15
C THR A 25 -2.94 14.99 -4.70
N ILE A 26 -2.79 13.66 -4.86
CA ILE A 26 -1.56 12.93 -4.56
C ILE A 26 -0.68 12.84 -5.82
N ARG A 27 -1.27 12.55 -6.98
CA ARG A 27 -0.54 12.31 -8.23
C ARG A 27 0.20 13.55 -8.73
N ALA A 28 -0.45 14.71 -8.75
CA ALA A 28 0.13 15.95 -9.28
C ALA A 28 1.43 16.36 -8.56
N PRO A 29 1.50 16.46 -7.22
CA PRO A 29 2.73 16.84 -6.53
C PRO A 29 3.84 15.78 -6.64
N VAL A 30 3.49 14.50 -6.75
CA VAL A 30 4.43 13.40 -7.00
C VAL A 30 5.06 13.54 -8.39
N VAL A 31 4.24 13.67 -9.44
CA VAL A 31 4.70 13.80 -10.82
C VAL A 31 5.51 15.07 -11.02
N ALA A 32 5.05 16.20 -10.48
CA ALA A 32 5.76 17.47 -10.55
C ALA A 32 7.18 17.36 -9.94
N LYS A 33 7.33 16.62 -8.84
CA LYS A 33 8.65 16.42 -8.21
C LYS A 33 9.57 15.51 -9.03
N LEU A 34 9.03 14.56 -9.78
CA LEU A 34 9.81 13.62 -10.58
C LEU A 34 10.15 14.16 -11.97
N LYS A 35 9.27 14.97 -12.58
CA LYS A 35 9.33 15.45 -13.98
C LYS A 35 10.74 15.75 -14.48
N HIS A 36 11.44 16.71 -13.87
CA HIS A 36 12.76 17.17 -14.34
C HIS A 36 13.87 16.11 -14.22
N ALA A 37 13.81 15.25 -13.20
CA ALA A 37 14.79 14.17 -13.06
C ALA A 37 14.49 13.03 -14.03
N THR A 38 13.21 12.72 -14.25
CA THR A 38 12.78 11.74 -15.24
C THR A 38 13.20 12.15 -16.64
N ILE A 39 12.98 13.41 -17.05
CA ILE A 39 13.38 13.92 -18.37
C ILE A 39 14.89 13.79 -18.57
N ARG A 40 15.71 14.18 -17.59
CA ARG A 40 17.17 14.03 -17.68
C ARG A 40 17.60 12.57 -17.79
N GLY A 41 17.00 11.68 -16.99
CA GLY A 41 17.27 10.24 -17.06
C GLY A 41 16.87 9.62 -18.39
N LEU A 42 15.73 10.03 -18.95
CA LEU A 42 15.28 9.60 -20.28
C LEU A 42 16.20 10.12 -21.40
N ALA A 43 16.62 11.38 -21.33
CA ALA A 43 17.54 11.95 -22.32
C ALA A 43 18.89 11.21 -22.33
N VAL A 44 19.47 10.96 -21.16
CA VAL A 44 20.73 10.21 -21.03
C VAL A 44 20.55 8.75 -21.46
N GLY A 45 19.42 8.12 -21.08
CA GLY A 45 19.11 6.76 -21.50
C GLY A 45 18.92 6.64 -23.02
N ALA A 46 18.27 7.62 -23.65
CA ALA A 46 18.11 7.67 -25.11
C ALA A 46 19.45 7.85 -25.82
N ALA A 47 20.28 8.78 -25.36
CA ALA A 47 21.63 8.94 -25.89
C ALA A 47 22.45 7.65 -25.76
N TYR A 48 22.41 7.00 -24.60
CA TYR A 48 23.08 5.70 -24.39
C TYR A 48 22.59 4.63 -25.36
N ALA A 49 21.28 4.52 -25.56
CA ALA A 49 20.71 3.54 -26.48
C ALA A 49 21.12 3.81 -27.93
N ILE A 50 21.14 5.07 -28.37
CA ILE A 50 21.51 5.47 -29.73
C ILE A 50 22.99 5.20 -29.98
N PHE A 51 23.88 5.71 -29.12
CA PHE A 51 25.33 5.55 -29.31
C PHE A 51 25.79 4.10 -29.11
N GLY A 52 25.13 3.35 -28.22
CA GLY A 52 25.42 1.95 -27.97
C GLY A 52 24.82 0.98 -29.00
N TRP A 53 23.89 1.44 -29.86
CA TRP A 53 23.09 0.55 -30.71
C TRP A 53 23.94 -0.32 -31.63
N GLY A 54 24.90 0.27 -32.35
CA GLY A 54 25.71 -0.47 -33.32
C GLY A 54 26.53 -1.60 -32.68
N VAL A 55 27.14 -1.33 -31.53
CA VAL A 55 27.90 -2.34 -30.77
C VAL A 55 26.97 -3.42 -30.25
N MET A 56 25.82 -3.03 -29.69
CA MET A 56 24.83 -3.98 -29.18
C MET A 56 24.28 -4.88 -30.29
N ASP A 57 23.87 -4.33 -31.43
CA ASP A 57 23.35 -5.08 -32.57
C ASP A 57 24.39 -6.06 -33.13
N TRP A 58 25.64 -5.62 -33.24
CA TRP A 58 26.75 -6.51 -33.60
C TRP A 58 26.88 -7.68 -32.63
N VAL A 59 26.89 -7.43 -31.30
CA VAL A 59 26.99 -8.50 -30.29
C VAL A 59 25.79 -9.45 -30.37
N VAL A 60 24.57 -8.91 -30.42
CA VAL A 60 23.33 -9.70 -30.41
C VAL A 60 23.27 -10.61 -31.63
N ARG A 61 23.52 -10.08 -32.83
CA ARG A 61 23.51 -10.88 -34.07
C ARG A 61 24.64 -11.90 -34.10
N ARG A 62 25.84 -11.54 -33.63
CA ARG A 62 27.04 -12.40 -33.72
C ARG A 62 27.09 -13.51 -32.67
N PHE A 63 26.61 -13.24 -31.46
CA PHE A 63 26.75 -14.16 -30.32
C PHE A 63 25.43 -14.75 -29.84
N MET A 64 24.34 -13.98 -29.81
CA MET A 64 23.08 -14.46 -29.20
C MET A 64 22.15 -15.12 -30.22
N VAL A 65 21.96 -14.50 -31.39
CA VAL A 65 20.96 -14.92 -32.40
C VAL A 65 21.61 -15.68 -33.56
N ARG A 66 22.80 -16.27 -33.37
CA ARG A 66 23.62 -16.93 -34.42
C ARG A 66 22.77 -17.75 -35.41
N GLY A 67 22.58 -17.22 -36.63
CA GLY A 67 21.84 -17.89 -37.71
C GLY A 67 20.31 -17.90 -37.59
N ARG A 68 19.73 -17.40 -36.49
CA ARG A 68 18.27 -17.33 -36.22
C ARG A 68 17.67 -15.97 -36.54
N VAL A 69 18.29 -15.23 -37.46
CA VAL A 69 17.85 -13.88 -37.87
C VAL A 69 16.57 -14.03 -38.70
N GLY A 70 15.50 -13.34 -38.29
CA GLY A 70 14.18 -13.43 -38.93
C GLY A 70 13.19 -14.38 -38.25
N GLU A 71 13.63 -15.13 -37.24
CA GLU A 71 12.72 -15.90 -36.39
C GLU A 71 11.87 -14.96 -35.53
N ARG A 72 10.59 -15.30 -35.33
CA ARG A 72 9.67 -14.53 -34.49
C ARG A 72 9.42 -15.28 -33.19
N VAL A 73 9.49 -14.56 -32.09
CA VAL A 73 9.12 -15.05 -30.76
C VAL A 73 7.70 -14.58 -30.47
N SER A 74 6.84 -15.52 -30.12
CA SER A 74 5.52 -15.21 -29.57
C SER A 74 5.66 -14.74 -28.13
N VAL A 75 5.38 -13.47 -27.87
CA VAL A 75 5.37 -12.87 -26.53
C VAL A 75 3.92 -12.71 -26.12
N GLY A 76 3.47 -13.53 -25.17
CA GLY A 76 2.11 -13.52 -24.64
C GLY A 76 1.61 -14.93 -24.29
N ALA A 77 0.40 -15.01 -23.75
CA ALA A 77 -0.28 -16.26 -23.46
C ALA A 77 -1.64 -16.27 -24.19
N GLY A 78 -1.95 -17.35 -24.90
CA GLY A 78 -3.22 -17.51 -25.60
C GLY A 78 -3.43 -16.51 -26.74
N SER A 79 -4.63 -15.91 -26.80
CA SER A 79 -5.08 -15.03 -27.88
C SER A 79 -4.41 -13.65 -27.95
N VAL A 80 -3.60 -13.28 -26.95
CA VAL A 80 -2.85 -12.00 -26.89
C VAL A 80 -1.37 -12.19 -27.25
N ALA A 81 -1.04 -13.31 -27.90
CA ALA A 81 0.30 -13.61 -28.39
C ALA A 81 0.73 -12.63 -29.49
N LEU A 82 1.71 -11.77 -29.19
CA LEU A 82 2.33 -10.88 -30.17
C LEU A 82 3.59 -11.52 -30.73
N SER A 83 3.63 -11.75 -32.05
CA SER A 83 4.84 -12.24 -32.72
C SER A 83 5.83 -11.09 -32.92
N VAL A 84 6.87 -11.04 -32.08
CA VAL A 84 7.94 -10.03 -32.14
C VAL A 84 9.18 -10.66 -32.77
N ASP A 85 9.91 -9.90 -33.57
CA ASP A 85 11.20 -10.34 -34.12
C ASP A 85 12.19 -10.70 -32.99
N LEU A 86 12.87 -11.85 -33.10
CA LEU A 86 13.78 -12.38 -32.08
C LEU A 86 14.93 -11.40 -31.78
N VAL A 87 15.43 -10.70 -32.82
CA VAL A 87 16.51 -9.74 -32.67
C VAL A 87 16.01 -8.53 -31.89
N LEU A 88 14.86 -7.96 -32.26
CA LEU A 88 14.23 -6.85 -31.51
C LEU A 88 13.93 -7.23 -30.05
N TYR A 89 13.39 -8.43 -29.81
CA TYR A 89 13.13 -8.93 -28.47
C TYR A 89 14.40 -9.00 -27.62
N THR A 90 15.48 -9.53 -28.18
CA THR A 90 16.78 -9.64 -27.49
C THR A 90 17.36 -8.27 -27.16
N HIS A 91 17.26 -7.31 -28.09
CA HIS A 91 17.66 -5.93 -27.84
C HIS A 91 16.92 -5.30 -26.67
N ILE A 92 15.60 -5.42 -26.63
CA ILE A 92 14.78 -4.87 -25.55
C ILE A 92 15.15 -5.52 -24.21
N MET A 93 15.29 -6.84 -24.16
CA MET A 93 15.67 -7.58 -22.94
C MET A 93 17.05 -7.18 -22.41
N TRP A 94 18.00 -6.89 -23.29
CA TRP A 94 19.33 -6.44 -22.92
C TRP A 94 19.34 -4.98 -22.44
N LEU A 95 18.66 -4.10 -23.16
CA LEU A 95 18.71 -2.65 -22.98
C LEU A 95 17.83 -2.16 -21.82
N LEU A 96 16.64 -2.75 -21.65
CA LEU A 96 15.63 -2.30 -20.68
C LEU A 96 16.12 -2.28 -19.23
N PRO A 97 16.83 -3.31 -18.71
CA PRO A 97 17.39 -3.27 -17.35
C PRO A 97 18.41 -2.14 -17.16
N GLN A 98 19.17 -1.80 -18.20
CA GLN A 98 20.21 -0.77 -18.17
C GLN A 98 19.58 0.63 -18.15
N LEU A 99 18.61 0.87 -19.04
CA LEU A 99 17.83 2.11 -19.03
C LEU A 99 17.11 2.31 -17.70
N SER A 100 16.53 1.25 -17.14
CA SER A 100 15.89 1.27 -15.82
C SER A 100 16.88 1.69 -14.71
N ARG A 101 18.13 1.19 -14.73
CA ARG A 101 19.18 1.59 -13.77
C ARG A 101 19.59 3.06 -13.94
N MET A 102 19.78 3.52 -15.18
CA MET A 102 20.10 4.92 -15.47
C MET A 102 18.99 5.85 -14.99
N LEU A 103 17.73 5.55 -15.34
CA LEU A 103 16.59 6.33 -14.89
C LEU A 103 16.50 6.35 -13.36
N LYS A 104 16.64 5.19 -12.70
CA LYS A 104 16.69 5.06 -11.24
C LYS A 104 17.77 5.94 -10.61
N PHE A 105 18.95 6.02 -11.21
CA PHE A 105 20.04 6.88 -10.74
C PHE A 105 19.63 8.35 -10.72
N PHE A 106 19.13 8.88 -11.83
CA PHE A 106 18.74 10.29 -11.93
C PHE A 106 17.59 10.68 -10.99
N ILE A 107 16.62 9.77 -10.80
CA ILE A 107 15.45 10.09 -9.97
C ILE A 107 15.63 9.73 -8.49
N LYS A 108 16.66 8.98 -8.09
CA LYS A 108 16.84 8.39 -6.74
C LYS A 108 16.50 9.35 -5.60
N LYS A 109 17.07 10.57 -5.62
CA LYS A 109 16.84 11.59 -4.59
C LYS A 109 15.40 12.09 -4.61
N ASN A 110 14.89 12.46 -5.77
CA ASN A 110 13.53 12.99 -5.92
C ASN A 110 12.46 11.94 -5.63
N LEU A 111 12.71 10.68 -5.96
CA LEU A 111 11.85 9.55 -5.68
C LEU A 111 11.72 9.30 -4.17
N ARG A 112 12.82 9.42 -3.41
CA ARG A 112 12.75 9.34 -1.94
C ARG A 112 11.82 10.40 -1.36
N ILE A 113 11.91 11.64 -1.86
CA ILE A 113 11.05 12.76 -1.42
C ILE A 113 9.60 12.53 -1.87
N ALA A 114 9.38 12.12 -3.12
CA ALA A 114 8.05 11.87 -3.67
C ALA A 114 7.31 10.76 -2.91
N ARG A 115 8.00 9.68 -2.52
CA ARG A 115 7.44 8.61 -1.68
C ARG A 115 7.00 9.14 -0.31
N GLY A 116 7.83 9.96 0.34
CA GLY A 116 7.46 10.60 1.62
C GLY A 116 6.25 11.52 1.49
N ARG A 117 6.20 12.34 0.42
CA ARG A 117 5.05 13.20 0.13
C ARG A 117 3.77 12.41 -0.13
N ALA A 118 3.86 11.35 -0.93
CA ALA A 118 2.73 10.49 -1.23
C ALA A 118 2.15 9.87 0.04
N TYR A 119 3.00 9.37 0.94
CA TYR A 119 2.59 8.86 2.26
C TYR A 119 1.83 9.93 3.05
N ASN A 120 2.45 11.11 3.25
CA ASN A 120 1.88 12.17 4.08
C ASN A 120 0.56 12.70 3.52
N LEU A 121 0.47 12.94 2.20
CA LEU A 121 -0.77 13.37 1.55
C LEU A 121 -1.88 12.31 1.67
N THR A 122 -1.52 11.03 1.64
CA THR A 122 -2.47 9.93 1.87
C THR A 122 -3.04 9.95 3.29
N LEU A 123 -2.23 10.30 4.29
CA LEU A 123 -2.70 10.46 5.67
C LEU A 123 -3.53 11.74 5.84
N THR A 124 -3.04 12.88 5.36
CA THR A 124 -3.74 14.17 5.49
C THR A 124 -5.10 14.17 4.79
N SER A 125 -5.21 13.52 3.63
CA SER A 125 -6.48 13.40 2.90
C SER A 125 -7.54 12.56 3.63
N ARG A 126 -7.18 11.79 4.65
CA ARG A 126 -8.16 11.14 5.54
C ARG A 126 -8.78 12.10 6.55
N GLY A 127 -8.17 13.27 6.77
CA GLY A 127 -8.71 14.32 7.63
C GLY A 127 -8.84 13.91 9.10
N LYS A 128 -8.04 12.95 9.57
CA LYS A 128 -8.03 12.52 10.97
C LYS A 128 -7.06 13.39 11.79
N PRO A 129 -7.41 13.80 13.02
CA PRO A 129 -6.53 14.58 13.89
C PRO A 129 -5.28 13.77 14.31
N GLU A 130 -4.25 14.43 14.83
CA GLU A 130 -3.05 13.73 15.34
C GLU A 130 -3.39 12.72 16.45
N GLU A 131 -4.40 13.03 17.27
CA GLU A 131 -4.90 12.18 18.35
C GLU A 131 -5.45 10.84 17.87
N PHE A 132 -5.94 10.75 16.63
CA PHE A 132 -6.37 9.49 16.04
C PHE A 132 -5.20 8.51 15.90
N TRP A 133 -3.99 9.00 15.70
CA TRP A 133 -2.79 8.16 15.66
C TRP A 133 -2.32 7.93 17.09
N SER A 134 -2.99 6.99 17.77
CA SER A 134 -2.71 6.65 19.17
C SER A 134 -1.20 6.44 19.37
N LYS A 135 -0.64 7.13 20.38
CA LYS A 135 0.79 7.03 20.69
C LYS A 135 1.14 5.72 21.43
N SER A 136 0.13 5.02 21.94
CA SER A 136 0.29 3.79 22.69
C SER A 136 -0.02 2.58 21.82
N TYR A 137 0.84 1.57 21.90
CA TYR A 137 0.60 0.26 21.30
C TYR A 137 -0.29 -0.58 22.22
N TYR A 138 -1.39 -1.13 21.68
CA TYR A 138 -2.26 -2.07 22.38
C TYR A 138 -2.01 -3.49 21.86
N GLU A 139 -1.74 -4.41 22.78
CA GLU A 139 -1.48 -5.81 22.44
C GLU A 139 -2.77 -6.48 21.93
N GLU A 140 -2.70 -7.08 20.73
CA GLU A 140 -3.86 -7.75 20.11
C GLU A 140 -3.93 -9.24 20.45
N TRP A 141 -2.84 -9.82 20.93
CA TRP A 141 -2.74 -11.25 21.23
C TRP A 141 -2.81 -11.45 22.74
N ALA A 142 -3.59 -12.45 23.18
CA ALA A 142 -3.66 -12.81 24.61
C ALA A 142 -2.31 -13.30 25.14
N GLN A 143 -1.49 -13.92 24.27
CA GLN A 143 -0.14 -14.38 24.57
C GLN A 143 0.82 -13.87 23.49
N PRO A 144 1.39 -12.67 23.64
CA PRO A 144 2.29 -12.10 22.64
C PRO A 144 3.61 -12.89 22.57
N PRO A 145 4.20 -13.05 21.38
CA PRO A 145 5.50 -13.68 21.25
C PRO A 145 6.55 -12.84 21.98
N GLN A 146 7.33 -13.48 22.85
CA GLN A 146 8.44 -12.80 23.52
C GLN A 146 9.74 -13.02 22.75
N PRO A 147 10.54 -11.97 22.50
CA PRO A 147 11.81 -12.13 21.82
C PRO A 147 12.78 -12.91 22.70
N THR A 148 13.41 -13.95 22.15
CA THR A 148 14.58 -14.57 22.80
C THR A 148 15.68 -13.50 22.97
N ARG A 149 16.50 -13.58 24.02
CA ARG A 149 17.60 -12.61 24.27
C ARG A 149 18.50 -12.38 23.05
N GLU A 150 18.75 -13.43 22.28
CA GLU A 150 19.51 -13.36 21.01
C GLU A 150 18.73 -12.63 19.91
N GLN A 151 17.44 -12.89 19.79
CA GLN A 151 16.57 -12.25 18.81
C GLN A 151 16.37 -10.76 19.11
N ALA A 152 16.23 -10.37 20.38
CA ALA A 152 16.18 -8.97 20.80
C ALA A 152 17.47 -8.23 20.43
N ARG A 153 18.64 -8.82 20.75
CA ARG A 153 19.95 -8.28 20.36
C ARG A 153 20.11 -8.17 18.84
N ALA A 154 19.74 -9.22 18.12
CA ALA A 154 19.80 -9.27 16.67
C ALA A 154 18.82 -8.27 16.02
N TRP A 155 17.65 -8.03 16.62
CA TRP A 155 16.67 -7.07 16.12
C TRP A 155 17.12 -5.61 16.33
N GLY A 156 17.61 -5.29 17.53
CA GLY A 156 18.23 -3.98 17.80
C GLY A 156 19.42 -3.69 16.88
N ALA A 157 20.20 -4.71 16.55
CA ALA A 157 21.31 -4.63 15.58
C ALA A 157 20.86 -4.66 14.10
N ARG A 158 19.67 -5.21 13.79
CA ARG A 158 19.11 -5.35 12.43
C ARG A 158 18.73 -4.02 11.77
N LYS A 159 18.84 -2.89 12.49
CA LYS A 159 18.78 -1.55 11.91
C LYS A 159 19.75 -1.36 10.74
N HIS A 160 20.78 -2.22 10.63
CA HIS A 160 21.61 -2.39 9.45
C HIS A 160 21.32 -3.69 8.67
N ARG A 161 20.59 -3.54 7.56
CA ARG A 161 20.75 -4.24 6.27
C ARG A 161 21.44 -5.60 6.37
N GLU A 162 20.68 -6.70 6.37
CA GLU A 162 21.20 -8.08 6.37
C GLU A 162 22.38 -8.23 5.38
N PRO A 163 23.63 -8.32 5.87
CA PRO A 163 24.82 -8.24 5.03
C PRO A 163 24.85 -9.36 4.01
N TRP A 164 24.40 -10.55 4.41
CA TRP A 164 24.27 -11.72 3.55
C TRP A 164 23.22 -11.52 2.44
N VAL A 165 22.06 -10.91 2.71
CA VAL A 165 21.08 -10.59 1.65
C VAL A 165 21.64 -9.52 0.71
N SER A 166 22.35 -8.52 1.22
CA SER A 166 23.01 -7.52 0.37
C SER A 166 24.16 -8.11 -0.45
N TRP A 167 24.89 -9.09 0.09
CA TRP A 167 25.96 -9.83 -0.58
C TRP A 167 25.38 -10.79 -1.63
N MET A 168 24.32 -11.52 -1.30
CA MET A 168 23.63 -12.46 -2.19
C MET A 168 22.87 -11.74 -3.32
N LEU A 169 22.39 -10.52 -3.08
CA LEU A 169 21.77 -9.65 -4.10
C LEU A 169 22.78 -8.73 -4.82
N TRP A 170 24.09 -8.94 -4.62
CA TRP A 170 25.10 -8.27 -5.43
C TRP A 170 25.05 -8.77 -6.89
N TRP A 171 25.49 -7.97 -7.84
CA TRP A 171 25.31 -8.28 -9.27
C TRP A 171 25.96 -9.63 -9.71
N PRO A 172 27.15 -10.02 -9.22
CA PRO A 172 27.81 -11.28 -9.58
C PRO A 172 27.21 -12.47 -8.85
N SER A 173 26.84 -12.33 -7.58
CA SER A 173 26.13 -13.40 -6.86
C SER A 173 24.77 -13.64 -7.49
N GLN A 174 24.06 -12.61 -7.97
CA GLN A 174 22.83 -12.82 -8.75
C GLN A 174 23.07 -13.59 -10.05
N MET A 175 24.19 -13.37 -10.74
CA MET A 175 24.56 -14.15 -11.92
C MET A 175 24.84 -15.61 -11.53
N LEU A 176 25.62 -15.85 -10.48
CA LEU A 176 25.95 -17.19 -9.98
C LEU A 176 24.72 -17.93 -9.44
N ILE A 177 23.84 -17.28 -8.67
CA ILE A 177 22.59 -17.86 -8.17
C ILE A 177 21.68 -18.21 -9.35
N ARG A 178 21.56 -17.32 -10.34
CA ARG A 178 20.82 -17.63 -11.58
C ARG A 178 21.44 -18.79 -12.37
N GLN A 179 22.76 -18.91 -12.35
CA GLN A 179 23.51 -19.90 -13.13
C GLN A 179 23.77 -21.23 -12.42
N TYR A 180 23.67 -21.30 -11.10
CA TYR A 180 24.02 -22.52 -10.34
C TYR A 180 22.94 -22.95 -9.33
N ILE A 181 22.21 -22.02 -8.70
CA ILE A 181 21.14 -22.37 -7.73
C ILE A 181 19.78 -22.49 -8.42
N LEU A 182 19.51 -21.63 -9.41
CA LEU A 182 18.27 -21.63 -10.20
C LEU A 182 18.41 -22.37 -11.54
N PHE A 183 19.62 -22.82 -11.90
CA PHE A 183 19.89 -23.54 -13.15
C PHE A 183 19.28 -24.95 -13.24
N PRO A 184 19.08 -25.73 -12.15
CA PRO A 184 18.27 -26.93 -12.24
C PRO A 184 16.76 -26.62 -12.36
N LEU A 185 16.33 -25.36 -12.23
CA LEU A 185 14.96 -24.96 -12.48
C LEU A 185 14.85 -24.46 -13.93
N SER A 186 14.14 -25.24 -14.74
CA SER A 186 13.97 -25.10 -16.19
C SER A 186 13.90 -23.65 -16.72
N PRO A 187 14.52 -23.33 -17.88
CA PRO A 187 14.30 -22.08 -18.62
C PRO A 187 12.83 -21.79 -18.97
N ALA A 188 11.92 -22.74 -18.72
CA ALA A 188 10.47 -22.58 -18.84
C ALA A 188 9.82 -21.63 -17.80
N LEU A 189 10.53 -21.18 -16.76
CA LEU A 189 9.97 -20.34 -15.69
C LEU A 189 10.63 -18.95 -15.59
N PRO A 190 10.40 -18.04 -16.55
CA PRO A 190 11.02 -16.70 -16.58
C PRO A 190 10.68 -15.82 -15.35
N LEU A 191 9.61 -16.14 -14.63
CA LEU A 191 9.16 -15.41 -13.44
C LEU A 191 9.80 -15.91 -12.13
N LEU A 192 10.48 -17.05 -12.14
CA LEU A 192 11.00 -17.67 -10.93
C LEU A 192 12.01 -16.79 -10.19
N ALA A 193 12.99 -16.21 -10.91
CA ALA A 193 14.01 -15.38 -10.29
C ALA A 193 13.42 -14.10 -9.65
N PRO A 194 12.54 -13.33 -10.32
CA PRO A 194 11.79 -12.25 -9.67
C PRO A 194 11.00 -12.69 -8.44
N LEU A 195 10.32 -13.84 -8.49
CA LEU A 195 9.56 -14.38 -7.35
C LEU A 195 10.47 -14.72 -6.17
N ALA A 196 11.59 -15.41 -6.41
CA ALA A 196 12.56 -15.73 -5.37
C ALA A 196 13.15 -14.47 -4.72
N ILE A 197 13.55 -13.48 -5.53
CA ILE A 197 14.08 -12.19 -5.04
C ILE A 197 13.01 -11.45 -4.21
N ALA A 198 11.77 -11.42 -4.67
CA ALA A 198 10.66 -10.81 -3.92
C ALA A 198 10.41 -11.54 -2.59
N GLY A 199 10.47 -12.88 -2.58
CA GLY A 199 10.33 -13.71 -1.38
C GLY A 199 11.39 -13.42 -0.33
N MET A 200 12.66 -13.29 -0.76
CA MET A 200 13.77 -12.96 0.14
C MET A 200 13.66 -11.54 0.70
N ARG A 201 13.17 -10.57 -0.10
CA ARG A 201 13.05 -9.17 0.29
C ARG A 201 11.74 -8.82 0.98
N ALA A 202 10.80 -9.77 1.06
CA ALA A 202 9.43 -9.54 1.45
C ALA A 202 9.31 -8.79 2.78
N LEU A 203 9.81 -9.39 3.86
CA LEU A 203 9.69 -8.83 5.21
C LEU A 203 10.35 -7.44 5.32
N GLY A 204 11.60 -7.30 4.85
CA GLY A 204 12.32 -6.03 4.90
C GLY A 204 11.68 -4.93 4.04
N THR A 205 11.00 -5.29 2.94
CA THR A 205 10.26 -4.32 2.12
C THR A 205 9.02 -3.82 2.86
N ALA A 206 8.25 -4.70 3.50
CA ALA A 206 7.08 -4.30 4.28
C ALA A 206 7.46 -3.47 5.52
N GLU A 207 8.51 -3.88 6.24
CA GLU A 207 9.04 -3.12 7.39
C GLU A 207 9.48 -1.72 6.97
N TYR A 208 10.26 -1.60 5.88
CA TYR A 208 10.65 -0.31 5.33
C TYR A 208 9.43 0.54 4.94
N LEU A 209 8.41 -0.08 4.36
CA LEU A 209 7.17 0.58 3.95
C LEU A 209 6.36 1.09 5.15
N HIS A 210 6.38 0.39 6.29
CA HIS A 210 5.70 0.75 7.54
C HIS A 210 6.54 1.57 8.53
N GLN A 211 7.82 1.81 8.25
CA GLN A 211 8.68 2.63 9.10
C GLN A 211 8.05 3.98 9.56
N PRO A 212 7.36 4.77 8.71
CA PRO A 212 6.74 6.02 9.16
C PRO A 212 5.59 5.81 10.17
N TYR A 213 4.87 4.69 10.07
CA TYR A 213 3.81 4.35 11.01
C TYR A 213 4.40 4.03 12.39
N PHE A 214 5.44 3.20 12.43
CA PHE A 214 6.16 2.89 13.68
C PHE A 214 6.78 4.15 14.32
N GLN A 215 7.33 5.05 13.50
CA GLN A 215 7.86 6.33 13.95
C GLN A 215 6.77 7.27 14.48
N GLY A 216 5.61 7.31 13.82
CA GLY A 216 4.45 8.10 14.26
C GLY A 216 3.94 7.64 15.63
N LYS A 217 3.89 6.32 15.85
CA LYS A 217 3.55 5.71 17.15
C LYS A 217 4.67 5.73 18.18
N ARG A 218 5.88 6.14 17.82
CA ARG A 218 7.07 6.12 18.69
C ARG A 218 7.39 4.72 19.26
N MET A 219 7.10 3.67 18.51
CA MET A 219 7.35 2.30 18.95
C MET A 219 8.85 2.04 19.14
N GLY A 220 9.21 1.40 20.25
CA GLY A 220 10.56 0.90 20.51
C GLY A 220 10.95 -0.26 19.59
N SER A 221 12.23 -0.62 19.52
CA SER A 221 12.69 -1.75 18.70
C SER A 221 11.96 -3.06 19.04
N ASP A 222 11.74 -3.30 20.33
CA ASP A 222 11.16 -4.54 20.84
C ASP A 222 9.64 -4.59 20.61
N GLU A 223 8.98 -3.44 20.61
CA GLU A 223 7.57 -3.30 20.23
C GLU A 223 7.38 -3.51 18.74
N ILE A 224 8.26 -2.93 17.90
CA ILE A 224 8.23 -3.14 16.45
C ILE A 224 8.45 -4.63 16.14
N TRP A 225 9.37 -5.29 16.85
CA TRP A 225 9.59 -6.73 16.67
C TRP A 225 8.33 -7.53 16.97
N ARG A 226 7.72 -7.31 18.14
CA ARG A 226 6.48 -7.98 18.55
C ARG A 226 5.36 -7.74 17.54
N TRP A 227 5.15 -6.48 17.16
CA TRP A 227 4.16 -6.08 16.17
C TRP A 227 4.30 -6.84 14.85
N ILE A 228 5.53 -6.94 14.35
CA ILE A 228 5.83 -7.61 13.08
C ILE A 228 5.74 -9.13 13.23
N GLU A 229 6.18 -9.71 14.34
CA GLU A 229 6.15 -11.15 14.56
C GLU A 229 4.70 -11.67 14.68
N GLU A 230 3.83 -10.95 15.38
CA GLU A 230 2.39 -11.23 15.42
C GLU A 230 1.76 -11.23 14.02
N ARG A 231 2.23 -10.35 13.13
CA ARG A 231 1.69 -10.17 11.78
C ARG A 231 2.66 -10.65 10.70
N LYS A 232 3.50 -11.64 11.01
CA LYS A 232 4.65 -12.01 10.17
C LYS A 232 4.25 -12.33 8.73
N TRP A 233 3.20 -13.12 8.55
CA TRP A 233 2.71 -13.50 7.23
C TRP A 233 1.98 -12.36 6.51
N ALA A 234 1.34 -11.44 7.25
CA ALA A 234 0.76 -10.23 6.66
C ALA A 234 1.87 -9.33 6.08
N TYR A 235 2.93 -9.09 6.85
CA TYR A 235 4.08 -8.33 6.39
C TYR A 235 4.82 -9.04 5.25
N ARG A 236 5.01 -10.36 5.33
CA ARG A 236 5.66 -11.12 4.24
C ARG A 236 4.83 -11.07 2.96
N SER A 237 3.52 -11.29 3.01
CA SER A 237 2.68 -11.29 1.81
C SER A 237 2.56 -9.91 1.18
N PHE A 238 2.32 -8.85 1.97
CA PHE A 238 2.32 -7.48 1.48
C PHE A 238 3.67 -7.08 0.87
N GLY A 239 4.76 -7.33 1.60
CA GLY A 239 6.11 -6.99 1.17
C GLY A 239 6.58 -7.79 -0.04
N PHE A 240 6.13 -9.05 -0.18
CA PHE A 240 6.36 -9.87 -1.36
C PHE A 240 5.75 -9.23 -2.60
N CYS A 241 4.44 -8.93 -2.57
CA CYS A 241 3.75 -8.27 -3.68
C CYS A 241 4.35 -6.90 -3.99
N ALA A 242 4.64 -6.10 -2.96
CA ALA A 242 5.28 -4.79 -3.13
C ALA A 242 6.66 -4.92 -3.81
N SER A 243 7.51 -5.83 -3.33
CA SER A 243 8.84 -6.06 -3.91
C SER A 243 8.78 -6.62 -5.32
N LEU A 244 7.78 -7.46 -5.63
CA LEU A 244 7.58 -8.01 -6.97
C LEU A 244 7.23 -6.90 -7.96
N LEU A 245 6.28 -6.03 -7.60
CA LEU A 245 5.86 -4.89 -8.40
C LEU A 245 6.99 -3.86 -8.58
N GLU A 246 7.78 -3.58 -7.54
CA GLU A 246 8.97 -2.72 -7.62
C GLU A 246 10.12 -3.31 -8.45
N GLY A 247 10.11 -4.64 -8.61
CA GLY A 247 11.06 -5.40 -9.42
C GLY A 247 10.91 -5.15 -10.93
N ILE A 248 9.72 -4.72 -11.38
CA ILE A 248 9.44 -4.49 -12.81
C ILE A 248 10.30 -3.33 -13.32
N PRO A 249 11.10 -3.52 -14.40
CA PRO A 249 11.92 -2.44 -14.96
C PRO A 249 11.06 -1.23 -15.37
N ILE A 250 11.53 -0.03 -15.04
CA ILE A 250 10.83 1.26 -15.25
C ILE A 250 9.52 1.38 -14.48
N LEU A 251 8.55 0.48 -14.68
CA LEU A 251 7.23 0.50 -14.04
C LEU A 251 7.31 0.38 -12.52
N GLY A 252 8.30 -0.36 -12.00
CA GLY A 252 8.56 -0.50 -10.56
C GLY A 252 8.87 0.83 -9.86
N LEU A 253 9.26 1.89 -10.60
CA LEU A 253 9.43 3.23 -10.05
C LEU A 253 8.09 3.83 -9.62
N TRP A 254 7.05 3.64 -10.44
CA TRP A 254 5.69 4.05 -10.11
C TRP A 254 5.15 3.23 -8.94
N PHE A 255 5.35 1.91 -8.98
CA PHE A 255 4.94 1.02 -7.87
C PHE A 255 5.65 1.35 -6.56
N SER A 256 6.88 1.84 -6.59
CA SER A 256 7.57 2.27 -5.35
C SER A 256 6.89 3.44 -4.64
N VAL A 257 6.12 4.27 -5.38
CA VAL A 257 5.28 5.32 -4.82
C VAL A 257 3.91 4.78 -4.44
N SER A 258 3.28 3.96 -5.31
CA SER A 258 1.97 3.39 -5.03
C SER A 258 1.97 2.47 -3.80
N ASN A 259 3.00 1.64 -3.63
CA ASN A 259 3.17 0.77 -2.47
C ASN A 259 3.32 1.59 -1.18
N ARG A 260 3.89 2.79 -1.27
CA ARG A 260 3.99 3.72 -0.12
C ARG A 260 2.62 4.30 0.26
N ILE A 261 1.76 4.54 -0.72
CA ILE A 261 0.35 4.91 -0.49
C ILE A 261 -0.41 3.72 0.09
N GLY A 262 -0.22 2.52 -0.46
CA GLY A 262 -0.76 1.25 0.06
C GLY A 262 -0.43 1.04 1.54
N ALA A 263 0.85 1.20 1.89
CA ALA A 263 1.34 1.12 3.26
C ALA A 263 0.72 2.18 4.19
N ALA A 264 0.48 3.40 3.71
CA ALA A 264 -0.22 4.43 4.48
C ALA A 264 -1.68 4.07 4.76
N MET A 265 -2.35 3.43 3.79
CA MET A 265 -3.73 2.96 3.96
C MET A 265 -3.80 1.76 4.87
N TRP A 266 -2.85 0.83 4.75
CA TRP A 266 -2.76 -0.30 5.67
C TRP A 266 -2.50 0.18 7.10
N ALA A 267 -1.57 1.12 7.30
CA ALA A 267 -1.33 1.75 8.59
C ALA A 267 -2.59 2.41 9.18
N HIS A 268 -3.39 3.09 8.36
CA HIS A 268 -4.66 3.68 8.78
C HIS A 268 -5.66 2.61 9.24
N ASP A 269 -5.77 1.49 8.53
CA ASP A 269 -6.73 0.45 8.88
C ASP A 269 -6.26 -0.37 10.10
N LEU A 270 -4.95 -0.53 10.28
CA LEU A 270 -4.35 -1.05 11.52
C LEU A 270 -4.64 -0.12 12.71
N GLU A 271 -4.64 1.19 12.51
CA GLU A 271 -4.94 2.16 13.56
C GLU A 271 -6.38 2.02 14.05
N LYS A 272 -7.33 1.93 13.12
CA LYS A 272 -8.75 1.70 13.47
C LYS A 272 -8.93 0.44 14.30
N ARG A 273 -8.24 -0.63 13.92
CA ARG A 273 -8.27 -1.88 14.67
C ARG A 273 -7.71 -1.70 16.07
N GLN A 274 -6.61 -0.99 16.23
CA GLN A 274 -6.04 -0.66 17.54
C GLN A 274 -7.02 0.13 18.42
N HIS A 275 -7.81 1.04 17.86
CA HIS A 275 -8.89 1.72 18.60
C HIS A 275 -9.97 0.75 19.10
N LEU A 276 -10.32 -0.29 18.33
CA LEU A 276 -11.28 -1.29 18.78
C LEU A 276 -10.78 -2.07 20.00
N PHE A 277 -9.49 -2.40 20.05
CA PHE A 277 -8.87 -3.01 21.24
C PHE A 277 -8.77 -2.03 22.40
N ALA A 278 -8.40 -0.78 22.14
CA ALA A 278 -8.32 0.28 23.15
C ALA A 278 -9.68 0.55 23.82
N HIS A 279 -10.78 0.40 23.08
CA HIS A 279 -12.15 0.53 23.57
C HIS A 279 -12.75 -0.78 24.10
N HIS A 280 -11.96 -1.86 24.20
CA HIS A 280 -12.39 -3.18 24.67
C HIS A 280 -13.57 -3.79 23.88
N ILE A 281 -13.78 -3.34 22.64
CA ILE A 281 -14.78 -3.92 21.73
C ILE A 281 -14.25 -5.24 21.18
N LEU A 282 -12.96 -5.26 20.83
CA LEU A 282 -12.25 -6.49 20.50
C LEU A 282 -11.43 -6.94 21.71
N GLN A 283 -11.52 -8.23 22.01
CA GLN A 283 -10.71 -8.87 23.04
C GLN A 283 -9.42 -9.43 22.44
N PRO A 284 -8.32 -9.50 23.20
CA PRO A 284 -7.09 -10.11 22.75
C PRO A 284 -7.32 -11.54 22.22
N LEU A 285 -6.80 -11.82 21.03
CA LEU A 285 -7.00 -13.09 20.33
C LEU A 285 -6.26 -14.22 21.04
N ALA A 286 -6.96 -15.35 21.24
CA ALA A 286 -6.31 -16.58 21.65
C ALA A 286 -5.42 -17.13 20.51
N PRO A 287 -4.37 -17.92 20.80
CA PRO A 287 -3.48 -18.49 19.78
C PRO A 287 -4.19 -19.30 18.68
N SER A 288 -5.37 -19.85 18.96
CA SER A 288 -6.19 -20.57 17.98
C SER A 288 -6.98 -19.66 17.02
N GLN A 289 -7.17 -18.38 17.37
CA GLN A 289 -8.03 -17.45 16.65
C GLN A 289 -7.27 -16.47 15.75
N VAL A 290 -5.96 -16.31 15.92
CA VAL A 290 -5.14 -15.30 15.22
C VAL A 290 -5.17 -15.35 13.68
N GLY A 291 -5.52 -16.51 13.10
CA GLY A 291 -5.54 -16.72 11.65
C GLY A 291 -4.16 -16.62 10.99
N ILE A 292 -4.08 -16.80 9.68
CA ILE A 292 -2.79 -16.81 8.96
C ILE A 292 -2.08 -15.45 8.99
N PHE A 293 -2.84 -14.35 9.00
CA PHE A 293 -2.30 -12.99 8.93
C PHE A 293 -2.15 -12.31 10.31
N GLY A 294 -2.50 -13.00 11.40
CA GLY A 294 -2.40 -12.47 12.76
C GLY A 294 -3.50 -11.48 13.14
N SER A 295 -4.49 -11.27 12.27
CA SER A 295 -5.60 -10.30 12.44
C SER A 295 -6.92 -10.95 12.85
N GLY A 296 -6.94 -12.25 13.16
CA GLY A 296 -8.18 -13.00 13.34
C GLY A 296 -8.73 -13.54 12.01
N ASN A 297 -9.74 -14.40 12.10
CA ASN A 297 -10.50 -14.82 10.92
C ASN A 297 -11.45 -13.68 10.48
N GLY A 298 -11.60 -13.46 9.17
CA GLY A 298 -12.50 -12.42 8.64
C GLY A 298 -13.97 -12.56 9.04
N LEU A 299 -14.35 -13.72 9.59
CA LEU A 299 -15.68 -14.02 10.15
C LEU A 299 -15.95 -13.34 11.50
N GLU A 300 -14.93 -12.76 12.16
CA GLU A 300 -15.08 -12.04 13.42
C GLU A 300 -15.46 -10.55 13.22
N ILE A 301 -15.48 -10.07 11.98
CA ILE A 301 -15.98 -8.72 11.65
C ILE A 301 -17.51 -8.81 11.58
N THR A 302 -18.15 -8.87 12.76
CA THR A 302 -19.60 -8.82 12.84
C THR A 302 -20.12 -7.44 12.46
N PRO A 303 -21.37 -7.32 11.98
CA PRO A 303 -21.99 -6.03 11.71
C PRO A 303 -21.93 -5.07 12.91
N GLU A 304 -21.98 -5.60 14.12
CA GLU A 304 -21.82 -4.85 15.37
C GLU A 304 -20.43 -4.24 15.52
N VAL A 305 -19.36 -5.00 15.26
CA VAL A 305 -17.98 -4.50 15.27
C VAL A 305 -17.80 -3.40 14.23
N VAL A 306 -18.37 -3.58 13.03
CA VAL A 306 -18.36 -2.55 11.98
C VAL A 306 -19.12 -1.30 12.41
N ALA A 307 -20.27 -1.45 13.08
CA ALA A 307 -21.04 -0.33 13.62
C ALA A 307 -20.28 0.39 14.73
N ALA A 308 -19.64 -0.35 15.63
CA ALA A 308 -18.82 0.19 16.71
C ALA A 308 -17.59 0.92 16.18
N GLU A 309 -16.90 0.36 15.17
CA GLU A 309 -15.82 1.04 14.46
C GLU A 309 -16.30 2.37 13.86
N LYS A 310 -17.44 2.36 13.15
CA LYS A 310 -18.03 3.59 12.58
C LYS A 310 -18.37 4.62 13.66
N ARG A 311 -18.89 4.19 14.82
CA ARG A 311 -19.18 5.07 15.97
C ARG A 311 -17.91 5.70 16.54
N ILE A 312 -16.82 4.95 16.66
CA ILE A 312 -15.52 5.50 17.09
C ILE A 312 -14.98 6.45 16.02
N GLU A 313 -15.04 6.05 14.75
CA GLU A 313 -14.57 6.86 13.64
C GLU A 313 -15.28 8.20 13.51
N ALA A 314 -16.58 8.24 13.84
CA ALA A 314 -17.39 9.46 13.86
C ALA A 314 -16.82 10.51 14.82
N LYS A 315 -16.23 10.09 15.95
CA LYS A 315 -15.60 11.00 16.93
C LYS A 315 -14.38 11.71 16.36
N TRP A 316 -13.68 11.05 15.43
CA TRP A 316 -12.43 11.53 14.83
C TRP A 316 -12.62 12.18 13.46
N SER A 317 -13.83 12.15 12.92
CA SER A 317 -14.16 12.71 11.61
C SER A 317 -14.98 13.99 11.78
N ALA A 318 -14.51 15.09 11.21
CA ALA A 318 -15.31 16.32 11.12
C ALA A 318 -16.51 16.20 10.15
N ARG A 319 -16.67 15.07 9.45
CA ARG A 319 -17.83 14.78 8.57
C ARG A 319 -18.90 14.00 9.36
N PRO A 320 -20.19 14.37 9.26
CA PRO A 320 -21.26 13.60 9.89
C PRO A 320 -21.23 12.16 9.37
N ALA A 321 -21.25 11.20 10.30
CA ALA A 321 -21.18 9.79 9.96
C ALA A 321 -22.45 9.35 9.22
N TYR A 322 -22.30 8.54 8.18
CA TYR A 322 -23.42 7.75 7.66
C TYR A 322 -23.82 6.75 8.74
N ILE A 323 -25.03 6.91 9.27
CA ILE A 323 -25.64 6.00 10.23
C ILE A 323 -26.31 4.90 9.40
N PRO A 324 -25.80 3.66 9.39
CA PRO A 324 -26.54 2.55 8.80
C PRO A 324 -27.84 2.36 9.61
N PRO A 325 -28.98 2.08 8.97
CA PRO A 325 -30.20 1.74 9.70
C PRO A 325 -29.90 0.54 10.61
N GLU A 326 -30.36 0.64 11.86
CA GLU A 326 -30.28 -0.43 12.85
C GLU A 326 -31.18 -1.57 12.36
N ILE A 327 -30.57 -2.69 11.97
CA ILE A 327 -31.32 -3.91 11.67
C ILE A 327 -31.62 -4.52 13.03
N GLN A 328 -32.87 -4.38 13.46
CA GLN A 328 -33.41 -5.11 14.59
C GLN A 328 -33.34 -6.60 14.21
N ASP A 329 -32.63 -7.39 15.02
CA ASP A 329 -32.61 -8.85 14.89
C ASP A 329 -33.70 -9.39 15.83
N ASP A 330 -34.95 -9.24 15.38
CA ASP A 330 -36.10 -9.93 15.94
C ASP A 330 -35.94 -11.41 15.58
N GLY A 331 -35.44 -12.18 16.55
CA GLY A 331 -35.13 -13.61 16.43
C GLY A 331 -36.36 -14.49 16.14
N GLU A 332 -36.92 -14.38 14.94
CA GLU A 332 -37.93 -15.25 14.38
C GLU A 332 -37.50 -15.70 12.98
N ASP A 333 -37.30 -17.01 12.87
CA ASP A 333 -37.37 -17.88 11.69
C ASP A 333 -37.00 -17.27 10.33
N THR A 334 -35.82 -17.68 9.86
CA THR A 334 -35.42 -17.61 8.45
C THR A 334 -36.51 -18.22 7.56
N PRO A 335 -37.17 -17.47 6.64
CA PRO A 335 -37.90 -18.10 5.57
C PRO A 335 -36.89 -18.46 4.48
N ALA A 336 -36.97 -19.72 4.04
CA ALA A 336 -36.16 -20.28 2.99
C ALA A 336 -36.08 -19.38 1.74
N ILE A 337 -34.89 -19.40 1.13
CA ILE A 337 -34.55 -18.84 -0.18
C ILE A 337 -35.54 -19.40 -1.22
N ASN A 338 -36.63 -18.69 -1.49
CA ASN A 338 -37.47 -18.80 -2.69
C ASN A 338 -38.55 -17.70 -2.69
N ALA A 339 -38.15 -16.46 -2.98
CA ALA A 339 -39.07 -15.45 -3.47
C ALA A 339 -38.38 -14.75 -4.64
N GLY A 340 -38.97 -14.84 -5.84
CA GLY A 340 -38.52 -14.11 -7.01
C GLY A 340 -38.49 -12.60 -6.78
N PRO A 341 -37.89 -11.81 -7.70
CA PRO A 341 -37.76 -10.37 -7.50
C PRO A 341 -39.16 -9.73 -7.31
N PRO A 342 -39.28 -8.73 -6.41
CA PRO A 342 -40.57 -8.12 -6.12
C PRO A 342 -41.14 -7.41 -7.36
N PRO A 343 -42.48 -7.39 -7.52
CA PRO A 343 -43.10 -6.75 -8.67
C PRO A 343 -42.83 -5.24 -8.66
N LEU A 344 -42.57 -4.68 -9.84
CA LEU A 344 -42.39 -3.24 -10.01
C LEU A 344 -43.63 -2.47 -9.53
N PRO A 345 -43.46 -1.28 -8.94
CA PRO A 345 -44.59 -0.48 -8.48
C PRO A 345 -45.49 -0.05 -9.65
N PRO A 346 -46.80 0.17 -9.42
CA PRO A 346 -47.73 0.64 -10.44
C PRO A 346 -47.28 1.99 -11.03
N ARG A 347 -47.52 2.16 -12.33
CA ARG A 347 -46.98 3.25 -13.16
C ARG A 347 -47.46 4.67 -12.79
N ASP A 348 -48.32 4.81 -11.78
CA ASP A 348 -49.02 6.05 -11.43
C ASP A 348 -48.83 6.54 -9.98
N ALA A 349 -47.79 6.08 -9.26
CA ALA A 349 -47.48 6.63 -7.93
C ALA A 349 -46.70 7.97 -8.05
N PRO A 350 -47.20 9.10 -7.48
CA PRO A 350 -46.49 10.37 -7.51
C PRO A 350 -45.25 10.36 -6.60
N PRO A 351 -44.19 11.13 -6.92
CA PRO A 351 -42.96 11.14 -6.15
C PRO A 351 -43.20 11.77 -4.77
N ALA A 352 -42.90 11.03 -3.71
CA ALA A 352 -42.94 11.54 -2.34
C ALA A 352 -41.75 12.50 -2.10
N TYR A 353 -41.99 13.79 -2.34
CA TYR A 353 -41.22 14.88 -1.76
C TYR A 353 -42.16 15.74 -0.90
N SER A 354 -41.56 16.36 0.13
CA SER A 354 -42.11 17.24 1.19
C SER A 354 -42.73 16.49 2.39
N GLU A 355 -42.45 16.85 3.64
CA GLU A 355 -42.66 18.20 4.19
C GLU A 355 -41.64 18.60 5.28
N VAL A 356 -41.17 19.85 5.20
CA VAL A 356 -40.57 20.61 6.30
C VAL A 356 -41.71 21.36 7.00
N PRO A 357 -41.92 21.24 8.32
CA PRO A 357 -42.94 22.06 8.97
C PRO A 357 -42.37 23.46 9.25
N ALA A 358 -42.98 24.46 8.61
CA ALA A 358 -42.83 25.87 8.91
C ALA A 358 -44.09 26.39 9.62
N SER A 359 -43.98 26.65 10.92
CA SER A 359 -44.64 27.72 11.69
C SER A 359 -44.31 27.46 13.18
N ALA A 360 -44.03 28.43 14.05
CA ALA A 360 -44.36 29.85 14.01
C ALA A 360 -43.27 30.69 14.69
N SER A 361 -43.06 31.85 14.08
CA SER A 361 -42.30 33.01 14.53
C SER A 361 -43.02 33.74 15.66
N ALA A 362 -42.30 34.09 16.74
CA ALA A 362 -42.53 35.33 17.49
C ALA A 362 -41.31 35.71 18.36
N SER A 363 -40.81 36.93 18.14
CA SER A 363 -40.15 37.80 19.13
C SER A 363 -38.72 37.48 19.58
N ALA A 364 -37.73 38.04 18.86
CA ALA A 364 -36.61 38.76 19.49
C ALA A 364 -35.89 39.67 18.48
N ARG A 365 -35.90 40.98 18.78
CA ARG A 365 -35.17 42.04 18.06
C ARG A 365 -33.68 41.70 17.88
N ARG A 366 -33.16 41.95 16.68
CA ARG A 366 -31.72 42.04 16.42
C ARG A 366 -31.10 43.20 17.20
N GLN A 367 -30.17 42.90 18.11
CA GLN A 367 -29.15 43.86 18.55
C GLN A 367 -27.92 43.72 17.63
N PRO A 368 -27.30 44.82 17.17
CA PRO A 368 -26.02 44.74 16.47
C PRO A 368 -24.90 44.33 17.44
N PRO A 369 -23.85 43.65 16.96
CA PRO A 369 -22.76 43.14 17.81
C PRO A 369 -21.98 44.29 18.46
N GLN A 370 -21.85 44.25 19.79
CA GLN A 370 -20.97 45.14 20.53
C GLN A 370 -19.50 44.77 20.26
N LEU A 371 -18.69 45.77 19.90
CA LEU A 371 -17.24 45.64 19.78
C LEU A 371 -16.61 45.44 21.17
N PRO A 372 -15.59 44.58 21.32
CA PRO A 372 -14.87 44.43 22.58
C PRO A 372 -14.08 45.71 22.94
N PRO A 373 -13.94 46.03 24.24
CA PRO A 373 -13.25 47.23 24.70
C PRO A 373 -11.75 47.23 24.35
N ARG A 374 -11.23 48.41 23.99
CA ARG A 374 -9.81 48.63 23.68
C ARG A 374 -8.94 48.40 24.92
N LEU A 375 -7.84 47.65 24.74
CA LEU A 375 -6.81 47.48 25.76
C LEU A 375 -6.11 48.82 26.08
N PRO A 376 -5.75 49.08 27.35
CA PRO A 376 -4.98 50.26 27.72
C PRO A 376 -3.53 50.17 27.20
N PRO A 377 -2.88 51.31 26.88
CA PRO A 377 -1.48 51.33 26.46
C PRO A 377 -0.56 50.93 27.62
N ARG A 378 0.38 50.01 27.38
CA ARG A 378 1.44 49.70 28.35
C ARG A 378 2.50 50.81 28.37
N PRO A 379 2.97 51.22 29.56
CA PRO A 379 3.94 52.30 29.72
C PRO A 379 5.34 51.91 29.20
N LYS A 380 6.05 52.90 28.68
CA LYS A 380 7.47 52.81 28.33
C LYS A 380 8.31 52.71 29.61
N ALA A 381 9.12 51.66 29.70
CA ALA A 381 10.31 51.58 30.54
C ALA A 381 11.33 50.70 29.79
#